data_AF-A0A848CER2-F1
#
_entry.id   AF-A0A848CER2-F1
#
_cell.length_a   1.000
_cell.length_b   1.000
_cell.length_c   1.000
_cell.angle_alpha   90.00
_cell.angle_beta   90.00
_cell.angle_gamma   90.00
#
_symmetry.space_group_name_H-M   'P 1'
#
loop_
_entity.id
_entity.type
_entity.pdbx_description
1 polymer ?
#
loop_
_entity_poly.entity_id
_entity_poly.type
_entity_poly.pdbx_seq_one_letter_code
_entity_poly.pdbx_strand_id
1 'polypeptide(L)'
;MSDDFPGDEDKPPMPEERFPDGFGMSVEDVRALLAKKHDVSVPQDDPILMQVTILQVFLEAQARLQKKHETALAAFMGQQTTAYVNDMEKNLKSLTETLSGLTMEGIRKAVADFVANLATHRSAMYLCTAIIALSALLNVAVFILGMVRHG
;
A
#
# COMPACT_ATOMS: atom_id res chain seq x y z
N MET A 1 48.60 4.49 -66.19
CA MET A 1 48.00 5.55 -65.36
C MET A 1 46.91 4.84 -64.58
N SER A 2 47.28 4.29 -63.42
CA SER A 2 46.97 4.88 -62.10
C SER A 2 45.51 4.54 -61.75
N ASP A 3 45.16 3.82 -60.68
CA ASP A 3 45.81 3.68 -59.37
C ASP A 3 45.51 2.33 -58.73
N ASP A 4 46.56 1.79 -58.11
CA ASP A 4 46.57 0.71 -57.13
C ASP A 4 45.86 1.22 -55.86
N PHE A 5 44.67 0.70 -55.55
CA PHE A 5 44.04 0.93 -54.25
C PHE A 5 44.47 -0.21 -53.31
N PRO A 6 45.19 0.09 -52.22
CA PRO A 6 45.77 -0.92 -51.35
C PRO A 6 44.67 -1.66 -50.59
N GLY A 7 44.89 -2.96 -50.39
CA GLY A 7 44.02 -3.83 -49.62
C GLY A 7 43.79 -3.29 -48.20
N ASP A 8 42.52 -3.15 -47.85
CA ASP A 8 42.05 -2.90 -46.49
C ASP A 8 41.87 -4.23 -45.74
N GLU A 9 42.80 -5.17 -45.94
CA GLU A 9 42.89 -6.43 -45.20
C GLU A 9 43.94 -6.29 -44.09
N ASP A 10 43.62 -5.53 -43.04
CA ASP A 10 44.19 -5.72 -41.71
C ASP A 10 43.56 -4.74 -40.70
N LYS A 11 42.23 -4.80 -40.56
CA LYS A 11 41.61 -4.34 -39.31
C LYS A 11 41.47 -5.56 -38.40
N PRO A 12 42.17 -5.61 -37.25
CA PRO A 12 41.88 -6.65 -36.26
C PRO A 12 40.39 -6.58 -35.93
N PRO A 13 39.69 -7.71 -35.80
CA PRO A 13 38.30 -7.70 -35.36
C PRO A 13 38.26 -6.91 -34.06
N MET A 14 37.47 -5.84 -34.04
CA MET A 14 37.20 -5.10 -32.81
C MET A 14 36.84 -6.15 -31.75
N PRO A 15 37.50 -6.14 -30.58
CA PRO A 15 37.17 -7.10 -29.54
C PRO A 15 35.67 -7.02 -29.32
N GLU A 16 34.99 -8.16 -29.46
CA GLU A 16 33.58 -8.31 -29.10
C GLU A 16 33.44 -7.85 -27.65
N GLU A 17 33.07 -6.59 -27.45
CA GLU A 17 32.64 -6.07 -26.16
C GLU A 17 31.29 -6.76 -25.88
N ARG A 18 31.40 -8.01 -25.42
CA ARG A 18 30.28 -8.74 -24.85
C ARG A 18 29.77 -7.92 -23.69
N PHE A 19 28.57 -7.37 -23.88
CA PHE A 19 27.87 -6.65 -22.84
C PHE A 19 27.78 -7.56 -21.60
N PRO A 20 28.09 -7.05 -20.40
CA PRO A 20 28.10 -7.87 -19.21
C PRO A 20 26.70 -8.43 -18.95
N ASP A 21 26.60 -9.73 -18.71
CA ASP A 21 25.36 -10.35 -18.25
C ASP A 21 24.94 -9.73 -16.92
N GLY A 22 23.82 -9.01 -16.95
CA GLY A 22 23.19 -8.36 -15.81
C GLY A 22 22.14 -9.21 -15.10
N PHE A 23 21.39 -8.57 -14.19
CA PHE A 23 20.46 -9.14 -13.18
C PHE A 23 19.37 -10.14 -13.66
N GLY A 24 19.18 -10.31 -14.97
CA GLY A 24 18.20 -11.20 -15.60
C GLY A 24 18.77 -12.54 -16.07
N MET A 25 18.19 -13.06 -17.15
CA MET A 25 18.65 -14.27 -17.85
C MET A 25 19.77 -13.87 -18.83
N SER A 26 20.86 -14.66 -18.92
CA SER A 26 21.97 -14.35 -19.84
C SER A 26 21.50 -14.39 -21.30
N VAL A 27 22.24 -13.73 -22.19
CA VAL A 27 21.93 -13.73 -23.63
C VAL A 27 21.94 -15.16 -24.20
N GLU A 28 22.80 -16.02 -23.64
CA GLU A 28 22.92 -17.45 -23.95
C GLU A 28 21.72 -18.25 -23.44
N ASP A 29 21.22 -17.94 -22.25
CA ASP A 29 20.03 -18.58 -21.69
C ASP A 29 18.76 -18.20 -22.47
N VAL A 30 18.66 -16.96 -22.97
CA VAL A 30 17.59 -16.53 -23.88
C VAL A 30 17.65 -17.30 -25.20
N ARG A 31 18.85 -17.48 -25.76
CA ARG A 31 19.04 -18.26 -26.99
C ARG A 31 18.64 -19.72 -26.80
N ALA A 32 19.03 -20.32 -25.68
CA ALA A 32 18.62 -21.68 -25.32
C ALA A 32 17.09 -21.80 -25.12
N LEU A 33 16.46 -20.78 -24.54
CA LEU A 33 15.01 -20.74 -24.33
C LEU A 33 14.23 -20.55 -25.64
N LEU A 34 14.73 -19.71 -26.55
CA LEU A 34 14.14 -19.51 -27.88
C LEU A 34 14.26 -20.77 -28.74
N ALA A 35 15.43 -21.43 -28.73
CA ALA A 35 15.61 -22.72 -29.38
C ALA A 35 14.66 -23.77 -28.80
N LYS A 36 14.50 -23.84 -27.48
CA LYS A 36 13.63 -24.82 -26.82
C LYS A 36 12.14 -24.59 -27.05
N LYS A 37 11.66 -23.34 -27.04
CA LYS A 37 10.22 -23.03 -27.16
C LYS A 37 9.75 -22.85 -28.59
N HIS A 38 10.61 -22.37 -29.47
CA HIS A 38 10.22 -21.95 -30.81
C HIS A 38 10.99 -22.69 -31.91
N ASP A 39 11.93 -23.57 -31.57
CA ASP A 39 12.83 -24.28 -32.51
C ASP A 39 13.61 -23.32 -33.42
N VAL A 40 13.83 -22.08 -32.95
CA VAL A 40 14.58 -21.04 -33.66
C VAL A 40 15.98 -20.92 -33.07
N SER A 41 17.00 -21.24 -33.89
CA SER A 41 18.40 -20.98 -33.55
C SER A 41 18.76 -19.55 -33.93
N VAL A 42 19.01 -18.71 -32.93
CA VAL A 42 19.28 -17.27 -33.09
C VAL A 42 20.80 -17.02 -33.05
N PRO A 43 21.40 -16.39 -34.08
CA PRO A 43 22.81 -15.99 -34.08
C PRO A 43 23.15 -14.98 -32.97
N GLN A 44 24.42 -14.87 -32.59
CA GLN A 44 24.84 -13.97 -31.51
C GLN A 44 24.68 -12.49 -31.85
N ASP A 45 24.80 -12.14 -33.14
CA ASP A 45 24.66 -10.77 -33.63
C ASP A 45 23.22 -10.42 -34.02
N ASP A 46 22.25 -11.28 -33.67
CA ASP A 46 20.85 -11.01 -34.00
C ASP A 46 20.34 -9.81 -33.17
N PRO A 47 19.72 -8.80 -33.82
CA PRO A 47 19.17 -7.64 -33.12
C PRO A 47 18.13 -8.00 -32.04
N ILE A 48 17.52 -9.19 -32.11
CA ILE A 48 16.61 -9.68 -31.06
C ILE A 48 17.32 -9.86 -29.71
N LEU A 49 18.63 -10.13 -29.71
CA LEU A 49 19.44 -10.28 -28.50
C LEU A 49 19.87 -8.92 -27.92
N MET A 50 20.01 -7.88 -28.76
CA MET A 50 20.21 -6.50 -28.29
C MET A 50 19.03 -6.01 -27.43
N GLN A 51 17.80 -6.46 -27.75
CA GLN A 51 16.62 -6.16 -26.96
C GLN A 51 16.71 -6.73 -25.53
N VAL A 52 17.32 -7.91 -25.35
CA VAL A 52 17.55 -8.53 -24.04
C VAL A 52 18.46 -7.65 -23.20
N THR A 53 19.58 -7.20 -23.77
CA THR A 53 20.53 -6.31 -23.08
C THR A 53 19.86 -5.00 -22.66
N ILE A 54 19.04 -4.40 -23.51
CA ILE A 54 18.27 -3.18 -23.16
C ILE A 54 17.29 -3.45 -22.01
N LEU A 55 16.57 -4.58 -22.06
CA LEU A 55 15.65 -4.97 -20.97
C LEU A 55 16.40 -5.25 -19.67
N GLN A 56 17.59 -5.82 -19.76
CA GLN A 56 18.43 -6.13 -18.60
C GLN A 56 18.93 -4.85 -17.91
N VAL A 57 19.42 -3.87 -18.70
CA VAL A 57 19.77 -2.54 -18.18
C VAL A 57 18.55 -1.84 -17.57
N PHE A 58 17.37 -2.00 -18.16
CA PHE A 58 16.12 -1.47 -17.61
C PHE A 58 15.75 -2.12 -16.27
N LEU A 59 15.83 -3.44 -16.18
CA LEU A 59 15.56 -4.19 -14.94
C LEU A 59 16.54 -3.79 -13.82
N GLU A 60 17.81 -3.58 -14.13
CA GLU A 60 18.80 -3.08 -13.18
C GLU A 60 18.47 -1.66 -12.68
N ALA A 61 18.07 -0.78 -13.60
CA ALA A 61 17.64 0.57 -13.24
C ALA A 61 16.40 0.53 -12.33
N GLN A 62 15.45 -0.37 -12.61
CA GLN A 62 14.24 -0.58 -11.82
C GLN A 62 14.55 -1.15 -10.43
N ALA A 63 15.40 -2.17 -10.33
CA ALA A 63 15.82 -2.75 -9.06
C ALA A 63 16.55 -1.73 -8.18
N ARG A 64 17.43 -0.91 -8.78
CA ARG A 64 18.10 0.19 -8.08
C ARG A 64 17.11 1.23 -7.56
N LEU A 65 16.05 1.53 -8.32
CA LEU A 65 15.01 2.45 -7.88
C LEU A 65 14.17 1.86 -6.76
N GLN A 66 13.80 0.59 -6.85
CA GLN A 66 13.07 -0.13 -5.79
C GLN A 66 13.87 -0.16 -4.48
N LYS A 67 15.17 -0.43 -4.55
CA LYS A 67 16.05 -0.41 -3.37
C LYS A 67 16.14 0.98 -2.72
N LYS A 68 16.15 2.05 -3.52
CA LYS A 68 16.07 3.42 -3.00
C LYS A 68 14.74 3.68 -2.31
N HIS A 69 13.63 3.22 -2.88
CA HIS A 69 12.30 3.33 -2.26
C HIS A 69 12.21 2.55 -0.96
N GLU A 70 12.72 1.32 -0.91
CA GLU A 70 12.76 0.50 0.30
C GLU A 70 13.56 1.20 1.42
N THR A 71 14.73 1.76 1.07
CA THR A 71 15.57 2.50 2.02
C THR A 71 14.86 3.75 2.54
N ALA A 72 14.24 4.52 1.65
CA ALA A 72 13.49 5.72 2.03
C ALA A 72 12.26 5.38 2.88
N LEU A 73 11.55 4.29 2.57
CA LEU A 73 10.41 3.81 3.33
C LEU A 73 10.85 3.32 4.72
N ALA A 74 11.94 2.56 4.82
CA ALA A 74 12.50 2.13 6.09
C ALA A 74 12.91 3.32 6.97
N ALA A 75 13.53 4.35 6.37
CA ALA A 75 13.86 5.58 7.08
C ALA A 75 12.60 6.35 7.54
N PHE A 76 11.58 6.46 6.67
CA PHE A 76 10.31 7.09 6.99
C PHE A 76 9.57 6.36 8.12
N MET A 77 9.48 5.03 8.03
CA MET A 77 8.86 4.20 9.08
C MET A 77 9.64 4.30 10.38
N GLY A 78 10.98 4.26 10.35
CA GLY A 78 11.80 4.46 11.55
C GLY A 78 11.53 5.81 12.22
N GLN A 79 11.50 6.89 11.44
CA GLN A 79 11.21 8.23 11.96
C GLN A 79 9.78 8.34 12.50
N GLN A 80 8.79 7.79 11.80
CA GLN A 80 7.39 7.81 12.23
C GLN A 80 7.16 6.93 13.46
N THR A 81 7.82 5.77 13.57
CA THR A 81 7.78 4.90 14.74
C THR A 81 8.42 5.57 15.96
N THR A 82 9.58 6.23 15.81
CA THR A 82 10.20 6.95 16.94
C THR A 82 9.36 8.15 17.39
N ALA A 83 8.78 8.90 16.44
CA ALA A 83 7.87 9.99 16.78
C ALA A 83 6.60 9.48 17.49
N TYR A 84 6.02 8.39 17.01
CA TYR A 84 4.85 7.75 17.60
C TYR A 84 5.12 7.21 19.01
N VAL A 85 6.27 6.55 19.23
CA VAL A 85 6.66 6.04 20.55
C VAL A 85 6.89 7.20 21.54
N ASN A 86 7.54 8.27 21.12
CA ASN A 86 7.75 9.46 21.95
C ASN A 86 6.42 10.15 22.31
N ASP A 87 5.50 10.27 21.36
CA ASP A 87 4.17 10.83 21.61
C ASP A 87 3.33 9.92 22.52
N MET A 88 3.42 8.60 22.37
CA MET A 88 2.78 7.65 23.29
C MET A 88 3.35 7.78 24.71
N GLU A 89 4.67 7.87 24.87
CA GLU A 89 5.30 8.04 26.18
C GLU A 89 4.87 9.37 26.83
N LYS A 90 4.81 10.45 26.05
CA LYS A 90 4.34 11.76 26.51
C LYS A 90 2.86 11.72 26.89
N ASN A 91 2.02 11.06 26.10
CA ASN A 91 0.60 10.89 26.39
C ASN A 91 0.38 10.00 27.62
N LEU A 92 1.16 8.94 27.79
CA LEU A 92 1.10 8.07 28.98
C LEU A 92 1.58 8.81 30.24
N LYS A 93 2.63 9.62 30.15
CA LYS A 93 3.08 10.50 31.24
C LYS A 93 2.03 11.54 31.59
N SER A 94 1.44 12.21 30.60
CA SER A 94 0.35 13.17 30.82
C SER A 94 -0.91 12.51 31.41
N LEU A 95 -1.27 11.31 30.95
CA LEU A 95 -2.36 10.52 31.54
C LEU A 95 -2.03 10.11 32.96
N THR A 96 -0.81 9.64 33.24
CA THR A 96 -0.37 9.27 34.58
C THR A 96 -0.34 10.48 35.51
N GLU A 97 0.15 11.64 35.07
CA GLU A 97 0.13 12.89 35.83
C GLU A 97 -1.30 13.37 36.09
N THR A 98 -2.17 13.33 35.08
CA THR A 98 -3.59 13.68 35.20
C THR A 98 -4.32 12.73 36.16
N LEU A 99 -4.05 11.43 36.07
CA LEU A 99 -4.62 10.40 36.95
C LEU A 99 -4.00 10.42 38.35
N SER A 100 -2.76 10.88 38.50
CA SER A 100 -2.10 11.05 39.81
C SER A 100 -2.52 12.34 40.51
N GLY A 101 -2.83 13.40 39.75
CA GLY A 101 -3.36 14.66 40.25
C GLY A 101 -4.86 14.62 40.56
N LEU A 102 -5.62 13.74 39.90
CA LEU A 102 -6.99 13.39 40.26
C LEU A 102 -6.95 12.21 41.25
N THR A 103 -6.90 12.53 42.55
CA THR A 103 -7.12 11.57 43.64
C THR A 103 -8.25 10.59 43.32
N MET A 104 -8.21 9.37 43.89
CA MET A 104 -9.21 8.30 43.73
C MET A 104 -10.68 8.78 43.85
N GLU A 105 -10.90 9.87 44.58
CA GLU A 105 -12.17 10.60 44.70
C GLU A 105 -12.67 11.22 43.39
N GLY A 106 -11.78 11.81 42.58
CA GLY A 106 -12.09 12.42 41.28
C GLY A 106 -12.47 11.38 40.22
N ILE A 107 -11.76 10.24 40.20
CA ILE A 107 -12.12 9.10 39.34
C ILE A 107 -13.47 8.53 39.78
N ARG A 108 -13.69 8.35 41.09
CA ARG A 108 -14.98 7.88 41.62
C ARG A 108 -16.13 8.83 41.26
N LYS A 109 -15.89 10.14 41.33
CA LYS A 109 -16.87 11.17 40.96
C LYS A 109 -17.15 11.19 39.46
N ALA A 110 -16.13 11.13 38.61
CA ALA A 110 -16.32 11.06 37.15
C ALA A 110 -17.09 9.80 36.73
N VAL A 111 -16.81 8.66 37.36
CA VAL A 111 -17.57 7.42 37.14
C VAL A 111 -19.01 7.56 37.63
N ALA A 112 -19.24 8.17 38.80
CA ALA A 112 -20.59 8.42 39.31
C ALA A 112 -21.39 9.36 38.39
N ASP A 113 -20.79 10.45 37.91
CA ASP A 113 -21.40 11.38 36.95
C ASP A 113 -21.67 10.70 35.60
N PHE A 114 -20.78 9.81 35.15
CA PHE A 114 -20.99 9.03 33.93
C PHE A 114 -22.16 8.05 34.07
N VAL A 115 -22.28 7.37 35.22
CA VAL A 115 -23.42 6.48 35.53
C VAL A 115 -24.72 7.27 35.61
N ALA A 116 -24.72 8.47 36.21
CA ALA A 116 -25.90 9.34 36.28
C ALA A 116 -26.33 9.83 34.88
N ASN A 117 -25.37 10.18 34.02
CA ASN A 117 -25.66 10.57 32.63
C ASN A 117 -26.20 9.39 31.81
N LEU A 118 -25.68 8.17 32.00
CA LEU A 118 -26.21 6.98 31.36
C LEU A 118 -27.65 6.66 31.81
N ALA A 119 -27.96 6.84 33.10
CA ALA A 119 -29.32 6.65 33.61
C ALA A 119 -30.30 7.67 32.98
N THR A 120 -29.88 8.93 32.87
CA THR A 120 -30.66 9.99 32.21
C THR A 120 -30.86 9.69 30.73
N HIS A 121 -29.80 9.27 30.01
CA HIS A 121 -29.89 8.87 28.61
C HIS A 121 -30.81 7.68 28.40
N ARG A 122 -30.76 6.67 29.28
CA ARG A 122 -31.66 5.52 29.25
C ARG A 122 -33.11 5.93 29.44
N SER A 123 -33.39 6.83 30.38
CA SER A 123 -34.73 7.38 30.60
C SER A 123 -35.23 8.13 29.36
N ALA A 124 -34.40 8.98 28.76
CA ALA A 124 -34.73 9.70 27.52
C ALA A 124 -35.00 8.75 26.35
N MET A 125 -34.17 7.71 26.18
CA MET A 125 -34.39 6.65 25.17
C MET A 125 -35.72 5.91 25.40
N TYR A 126 -36.08 5.59 26.65
CA TYR A 126 -37.37 4.97 26.95
C TYR A 126 -38.54 5.89 26.60
N LEU A 127 -38.47 7.18 26.93
CA LEU A 127 -39.51 8.14 26.57
C LEU A 127 -39.65 8.31 25.06
N CYS A 128 -38.54 8.44 24.33
CA CYS A 128 -38.56 8.49 22.87
C CYS A 128 -39.15 7.20 22.26
N THR A 129 -38.77 6.04 22.79
CA THR A 129 -39.30 4.75 22.34
C THR A 129 -40.82 4.65 22.59
N ALA A 130 -41.30 5.12 23.76
CA ALA A 130 -42.72 5.16 24.07
C ALA A 130 -43.50 6.09 23.12
N ILE A 131 -42.95 7.27 22.81
CA ILE A 131 -43.57 8.22 21.86
C ILE A 131 -43.63 7.61 20.46
N ILE A 132 -42.57 6.95 20.00
CA ILE A 132 -42.53 6.27 18.69
C ILE A 132 -43.56 5.14 18.65
N ALA A 133 -43.66 4.32 19.70
CA ALA A 133 -44.62 3.23 19.79
C ALA A 133 -46.08 3.74 19.75
N LEU A 134 -46.38 4.81 20.50
CA LEU A 134 -47.70 5.46 20.47
C LEU A 134 -48.01 6.04 19.09
N SER A 135 -47.04 6.67 18.44
CA SER A 135 -47.19 7.22 17.08
C SER A 135 -47.48 6.11 16.06
N ALA A 136 -46.79 4.97 16.17
CA ALA A 136 -47.04 3.81 15.33
C ALA A 136 -48.45 3.23 15.54
N LEU A 137 -48.90 3.08 16.79
CA LEU A 137 -50.24 2.59 17.10
C LEU A 137 -51.34 3.51 16.57
N LEU A 138 -51.18 4.83 16.72
CA LEU A 138 -52.13 5.81 16.17
C LEU A 138 -52.20 5.75 14.64
N ASN A 139 -51.05 5.64 13.96
CA ASN A 139 -51.01 5.48 12.51
C ASN A 139 -51.72 4.20 12.04
N VAL A 140 -51.52 3.08 12.72
CA VAL A 140 -52.21 1.81 12.41
C VAL A 140 -53.72 1.92 12.68
N ALA A 141 -54.14 2.54 13.77
CA ALA A 141 -55.56 2.72 14.09
C ALA A 141 -56.28 3.59 13.05
N VAL A 142 -55.65 4.69 12.62
CA VAL A 142 -56.18 5.55 11.55
C VAL A 142 -56.29 4.77 10.23
N PHE A 143 -55.31 3.93 9.91
CA PHE A 143 -55.34 3.10 8.71
C PHE A 143 -56.49 2.08 8.71
N ILE A 144 -56.71 1.38 9.83
CA ILE A 144 -57.81 0.42 9.97
C ILE A 144 -59.17 1.14 9.89
N LEU A 145 -59.33 2.28 10.56
CA LEU A 145 -60.57 3.03 10.55
C LEU A 145 -60.86 3.66 9.18
N GLY A 146 -59.81 4.07 8.45
CA GLY A 146 -59.89 4.50 7.07
C GLY A 146 -60.32 3.39 6.11
N MET A 147 -59.78 2.17 6.26
CA MET A 147 -60.20 1.01 5.47
C MET A 147 -61.67 0.62 5.72
N VAL A 148 -62.13 0.65 6.97
CA VAL A 148 -63.53 0.34 7.33
C VAL A 148 -64.52 1.38 6.79
N ARG A 149 -64.08 2.63 6.60
CA ARG A 149 -64.94 3.73 6.13
C ARG A 149 -65.00 3.85 4.60
N HIS A 150 -64.05 3.25 3.88
CA HIS A 150 -63.98 3.28 2.41
C HIS A 150 -64.24 1.93 1.72
N GLY A 151 -64.50 0.86 2.47
CA GLY A 151 -65.04 -0.41 1.97
C GLY A 151 -66.54 -0.52 2.22
#